data_AF-A0A967QDY8-F1
#
_entry.id   AF-A0A967QDY8-F1
#
_cell.length_a   1.000
_cell.length_b   1.000
_cell.length_c   1.000
_cell.angle_alpha   90.00
_cell.angle_beta   90.00
_cell.angle_gamma   90.00
#
_symmetry.space_group_name_H-M   'P 1'
#
loop_
_entity.id
_entity.type
_entity.pdbx_description
1 polymer ?
#
loop_
_entity_poly.entity_id
_entity_poly.type
_entity_poly.pdbx_seq_one_letter_code
_entity_poly.pdbx_strand_id
1 'polypeptide(L)'
;PDVAVITNLGVVHLETFGTTDDLADAKFELVEGLAAGGTAVLPVDEPRLHRPHAGTTVTFGDDPGADISLTDLELDGSGRPAF
;
A
#
# COMPACT_ATOMS: atom_id res chain seq x y z
N PRO A 1 1.09 15.80 3.31
CA PRO A 1 1.22 15.01 4.56
C PRO A 1 2.68 14.68 4.85
N ASP A 2 3.08 14.45 6.10
CA ASP A 2 4.41 13.92 6.40
C ASP A 2 4.51 12.42 6.11
N VAL A 3 3.39 11.70 6.28
CA VAL A 3 3.24 10.28 5.95
C VAL A 3 1.93 10.07 5.20
N ALA A 4 1.98 9.25 4.14
CA ALA A 4 0.83 8.80 3.36
C ALA A 4 0.80 7.27 3.39
N VAL A 5 -0.36 6.69 3.71
CA VAL A 5 -0.52 5.22 3.78
C VAL A 5 -1.61 4.81 2.81
N ILE A 6 -1.27 3.91 1.88
CA ILE A 6 -2.26 3.25 1.03
C ILE A 6 -2.33 1.79 1.47
N THR A 7 -3.44 1.41 2.11
CA THR A 7 -3.58 0.06 2.68
C THR A 7 -3.94 -1.00 1.65
N ASN A 8 -4.58 -0.60 0.56
CA ASN A 8 -4.95 -1.49 -0.55
C ASN A 8 -5.33 -0.67 -1.79
N LEU A 9 -5.27 -1.34 -2.95
CA LEU A 9 -5.94 -0.91 -4.18
C LEU A 9 -7.16 -1.80 -4.43
N GLY A 10 -8.18 -1.69 -3.57
CA GLY A 10 -9.43 -2.44 -3.73
C GLY A 10 -10.20 -2.04 -4.99
N VAL A 11 -10.93 -2.97 -5.60
CA VAL A 11 -11.71 -2.74 -6.84
C VAL A 11 -13.12 -2.27 -6.51
N VAL A 12 -13.25 -1.09 -5.88
CA VAL A 12 -14.53 -0.48 -5.55
C VAL A 12 -14.71 0.83 -6.31
N HIS A 13 -15.96 1.21 -6.57
CA HIS A 13 -16.31 2.45 -7.28
C HIS A 13 -15.72 2.57 -8.70
N LEU A 14 -15.51 1.46 -9.40
CA LEU A 14 -15.10 1.49 -10.81
C LEU A 14 -16.09 2.26 -11.71
N GLU A 15 -17.37 2.34 -11.32
CA GLU A 15 -18.36 3.20 -11.97
C GLU A 15 -18.01 4.69 -11.95
N THR A 16 -17.20 5.12 -10.97
CA THR A 16 -16.72 6.50 -10.81
C THR A 16 -15.33 6.69 -11.41
N PHE A 17 -14.44 5.72 -11.20
CA PHE A 17 -13.02 5.84 -11.60
C PHE A 17 -12.73 5.26 -12.99
N GLY A 18 -13.60 4.43 -13.55
CA GLY A 18 -13.38 3.78 -14.84
C GLY A 18 -12.55 2.51 -14.69
N THR A 19 -11.23 2.65 -14.59
CA THR A 19 -10.29 1.52 -14.53
C THR A 19 -9.57 1.40 -13.19
N THR A 20 -8.96 0.24 -12.93
CA THR A 20 -8.10 0.05 -11.75
C THR A 20 -6.84 0.93 -11.82
N ASP A 21 -6.36 1.28 -13.01
CA ASP A 21 -5.22 2.17 -13.19
C ASP A 21 -5.61 3.62 -12.85
N ASP A 22 -6.78 4.08 -13.29
CA ASP A 22 -7.34 5.39 -12.89
C ASP A 22 -7.56 5.48 -11.38
N LEU A 23 -8.00 4.37 -10.76
CA LEU A 23 -8.11 4.29 -9.31
C LEU A 23 -6.75 4.36 -8.61
N ALA A 24 -5.72 3.74 -9.19
CA ALA A 24 -4.36 3.79 -8.68
C ALA A 24 -3.83 5.22 -8.75
N ASP A 25 -4.05 5.91 -9.88
CA ASP A 25 -3.68 7.31 -10.07
C ASP A 25 -4.34 8.20 -9.01
N ALA A 26 -5.66 8.09 -8.86
CA ALA A 26 -6.42 8.86 -7.88
C ALA A 26 -5.95 8.63 -6.43
N LYS A 27 -5.61 7.38 -6.05
CA LYS A 27 -5.04 7.10 -4.72
C LYS A 27 -3.61 7.63 -4.60
N PHE A 28 -2.85 7.62 -5.68
CA PHE A 28 -1.45 8.07 -5.69
C PHE A 28 -1.34 9.59 -5.55
N GLU A 29 -2.39 10.37 -5.85
CA GLU A 29 -2.45 11.81 -5.52
C GLU A 29 -2.15 12.08 -4.03
N LEU A 30 -2.48 11.14 -3.13
CA LEU A 30 -2.14 11.24 -1.71
C LEU A 30 -0.62 11.22 -1.47
N VAL A 31 0.11 10.41 -2.24
CA VAL A 31 1.58 10.30 -2.19
C VAL A 31 2.21 11.54 -2.82
N GLU A 32 1.65 12.04 -3.92
CA GLU A 32 2.12 13.28 -4.57
C GLU A 32 1.96 14.50 -3.66
N GLY A 33 0.96 14.51 -2.78
CA GLY A 33 0.75 15.55 -1.78
C GLY A 33 1.71 15.49 -0.58
N LEU A 34 2.66 14.56 -0.52
CA LEU A 34 3.63 14.47 0.57
C LEU A 34 4.45 15.77 0.71
N ALA A 35 4.75 16.13 1.95
CA ALA A 35 5.74 17.16 2.24
C ALA A 35 7.12 16.71 1.73
N ALA A 36 8.03 17.66 1.48
CA ALA A 36 9.38 17.33 1.04
C ALA A 36 10.07 16.39 2.05
N GLY A 37 10.56 15.25 1.57
CA GLY A 37 11.15 14.20 2.43
C GLY A 37 10.13 13.35 3.20
N GLY A 38 8.84 13.45 2.90
CA GLY A 38 7.79 12.62 3.50
C GLY A 38 7.90 11.15 3.12
N THR A 39 7.10 10.30 3.78
CA THR A 39 7.13 8.83 3.58
C THR A 39 5.81 8.31 3.04
N ALA A 40 5.88 7.51 1.98
CA ALA A 40 4.78 6.69 1.49
C ALA A 40 4.90 5.27 2.07
N VAL A 41 3.82 4.77 2.66
CA VAL A 41 3.72 3.37 3.13
C VAL A 41 2.76 2.63 2.20
N LEU A 42 3.29 1.67 1.45
CA LEU A 42 2.61 1.05 0.31
C LEU A 42 2.58 -0.48 0.42
N PRO A 43 1.55 -1.15 -0.13
CA PRO A 43 1.51 -2.61 -0.17
C PRO A 43 2.58 -3.11 -1.16
N VAL A 44 3.38 -4.09 -0.76
CA VAL A 44 4.44 -4.66 -1.60
C VAL A 44 3.88 -5.36 -2.86
N ASP A 45 2.70 -5.94 -2.75
CA ASP A 45 2.04 -6.77 -3.75
C ASP A 45 1.21 -5.97 -4.78
N GLU A 46 1.14 -4.64 -4.67
CA GLU A 46 0.46 -3.79 -5.65
C GLU A 46 1.47 -3.01 -6.53
N PRO A 47 1.90 -3.56 -7.67
CA PRO A 47 2.89 -2.95 -8.56
C PRO A 47 2.48 -1.58 -9.10
N ARG A 48 1.18 -1.30 -9.21
CA ARG A 48 0.69 -0.01 -9.71
C ARG A 48 0.99 1.14 -8.75
N LEU A 49 1.27 0.88 -7.47
CA LEU A 49 1.58 1.92 -6.49
C LEU A 49 3.09 2.16 -6.37
N HIS A 50 3.94 1.29 -6.91
CA HIS A 50 5.40 1.43 -6.84
C HIS A 50 5.94 2.37 -7.93
N ARG A 51 5.69 3.67 -7.76
CA ARG A 51 6.07 4.73 -8.70
C ARG A 51 7.10 5.70 -8.08
N PRO A 52 7.95 6.36 -8.89
CA PRO A 52 8.86 7.39 -8.39
C PRO A 52 8.11 8.57 -7.76
N HIS A 53 8.59 9.06 -6.62
CA HIS A 53 8.14 10.30 -5.97
C HIS A 53 9.30 10.95 -5.21
N ALA A 54 9.09 12.16 -4.67
CA ALA A 54 10.14 12.95 -4.03
C ALA A 54 10.46 12.55 -2.57
N GLY A 55 9.78 11.54 -2.03
CA GLY A 55 9.92 11.06 -0.67
C GLY A 55 10.56 9.68 -0.57
N THR A 56 10.41 9.05 0.58
CA THR A 56 10.82 7.66 0.84
C THR A 56 9.62 6.73 0.71
N THR A 57 9.83 5.54 0.17
CA THR A 57 8.84 4.47 0.19
C THR A 57 9.22 3.44 1.25
N VAL A 58 8.26 3.01 2.04
CA VAL A 58 8.33 1.84 2.91
C VAL A 58 7.24 0.88 2.46
N THR A 59 7.59 -0.37 2.20
CA THR A 59 6.67 -1.40 1.73
C THR A 59 6.26 -2.33 2.86
N PHE A 60 5.02 -2.80 2.82
CA PHE A 60 4.51 -3.80 3.77
C PHE A 60 3.76 -4.91 3.04
N GLY A 61 3.75 -6.12 3.62
CA GLY A 61 2.98 -7.24 3.09
C GLY A 61 3.41 -8.59 3.66
N ASP A 62 2.89 -9.67 3.08
CA ASP A 62 3.30 -11.04 3.37
C ASP A 62 4.56 -11.46 2.60
N ASP A 63 4.92 -10.75 1.53
CA ASP A 63 6.17 -10.96 0.80
C ASP A 63 7.39 -10.70 1.70
N PRO A 64 8.30 -11.69 1.89
CA PRO A 64 9.54 -11.51 2.65
C PRO A 64 10.48 -10.43 2.09
N GLY A 65 10.29 -10.00 0.85
CA GLY A 65 11.01 -8.92 0.20
C GLY A 65 10.49 -7.51 0.52
N ALA A 66 9.37 -7.38 1.24
CA ALA A 66 8.90 -6.09 1.74
C ALA A 66 9.83 -5.54 2.84
N ASP A 67 9.84 -4.22 3.02
CA ASP A 67 10.57 -3.58 4.13
C ASP A 67 10.02 -4.02 5.50
N ILE A 68 8.71 -4.28 5.56
CA ILE A 68 8.00 -4.79 6.74
C ILE A 68 7.16 -6.00 6.34
N SER A 69 7.51 -7.18 6.84
CA SER A 69 6.78 -8.42 6.54
C SER A 69 6.30 -9.15 7.79
N LEU A 70 5.22 -9.91 7.62
CA LEU A 70 4.66 -10.75 8.68
C LEU A 70 5.53 -12.01 8.85
N THR A 71 5.88 -12.35 10.08
CA THR A 71 6.67 -13.55 10.42
C THR A 71 5.94 -14.37 11.47
N ASP A 72 6.17 -15.69 11.46
CA ASP A 72 5.68 -16.65 12.46
C ASP A 72 4.16 -16.62 12.72
N LEU A 73 3.36 -16.18 11.73
CA LEU A 73 1.90 -16.20 11.84
C LEU A 73 1.39 -17.65 11.81
N GLU A 74 0.77 -18.06 12.92
CA GLU A 74 -0.05 -19.25 12.98
C GLU A 74 -1.53 -18.87 13.12
N LEU A 75 -2.40 -19.54 12.36
CA LEU A 75 -3.85 -19.43 12.50
C LEU A 75 -4.39 -20.73 13.08
N ASP A 76 -5.14 -20.65 14.17
CA ASP A 76 -5.83 -21.83 14.70
C ASP A 76 -7.09 -22.19 13.89
N GLY A 77 -7.78 -23.28 14.27
CA GLY A 77 -8.99 -23.74 13.58
C GLY A 77 -10.18 -22.77 13.63
N SER A 78 -10.10 -21.69 14.41
CA SER A 78 -11.07 -20.58 14.45
C SER A 78 -10.57 -19.31 13.78
N GLY A 79 -9.39 -19.34 13.15
CA GLY A 79 -8.76 -18.19 12.51
C GLY A 79 -8.15 -17.18 13.49
N ARG A 80 -7.91 -17.56 14.76
CA ARG A 80 -7.24 -16.67 15.71
C ARG A 80 -5.74 -16.65 15.41
N PRO A 81 -5.13 -15.45 15.26
CA PRO A 81 -3.70 -15.34 15.00
C PRO A 81 -2.87 -15.55 16.28
N ALA A 82 -1.75 -16.24 16.13
CA ALA A 82 -0.62 -16.30 17.05
C ALA A 82 0.67 -15.92 16.30
N PHE A 83 1.64 -15.38 17.02
CA PHE A 83 2.95 -14.93 16.55
C PHE A 83 4.03 -15.37 17.56
#